data_AF-A0A850MPT4-F1
#
_entry.id   AF-A0A850MPT4-F1
#
_cell.length_a   1.000
_cell.length_b   1.000
_cell.length_c   1.000
_cell.angle_alpha   90.00
_cell.angle_beta   90.00
_cell.angle_gamma   90.00
#
_symmetry.space_group_name_H-M   'P 1'
#
loop_
_entity.id
_entity.type
_entity.pdbx_description
1 polymer ?
#
loop_
_entity_poly.entity_id
_entity_poly.type
_entity_poly.pdbx_seq_one_letter_code
_entity_poly.pdbx_strand_id
1 'polypeptide(L)'
;MESQLLEILEFLVRQQFYKPEDIIMDRTKDQRIRVESSGKAIRQFISLLAKDLSDIIAGKYKDYLDKLRTYFNFRIDDVFKSFTERISHIDQEERAYHLIVTFLIGDLLGDIRDQIFKKKLQEIKKRLRNQLGENKDAEQFEADFKTLTGNSFERNEPNIALIYNLCFLEFIAGVVHDDALKQTTKNLLGKYISR
;
A
#
# COMPACT_ATOMS: atom_id res chain seq x y z
N MET A 1 -22.59 -14.69 -1.37
CA MET A 1 -22.31 -13.25 -1.53
C MET A 1 -21.07 -12.84 -0.75
N GLU A 2 -21.07 -12.97 0.58
CA GLU A 2 -19.89 -12.62 1.42
C GLU A 2 -18.61 -13.40 1.03
N SER A 3 -18.73 -14.71 0.76
CA SER A 3 -17.61 -15.53 0.24
C SER A 3 -17.00 -14.98 -1.06
N GLN A 4 -17.83 -14.45 -1.98
CA GLN A 4 -17.35 -13.88 -3.24
C GLN A 4 -16.64 -12.53 -2.99
N LEU A 5 -17.13 -11.72 -2.05
CA LEU A 5 -16.47 -10.47 -1.68
C LEU A 5 -15.13 -10.73 -0.99
N LEU A 6 -15.04 -11.78 -0.17
CA LEU A 6 -13.80 -12.21 0.44
C LEU A 6 -12.77 -12.61 -0.63
N GLU A 7 -13.15 -13.39 -1.64
CA GLU A 7 -12.26 -13.76 -2.75
C GLU A 7 -11.71 -12.54 -3.49
N ILE A 8 -12.57 -11.55 -3.74
CA ILE A 8 -12.16 -10.29 -4.39
C ILE A 8 -11.21 -9.50 -3.49
N LEU A 9 -11.51 -9.40 -2.20
CA LEU A 9 -10.66 -8.72 -1.23
C LEU A 9 -9.28 -9.39 -1.14
N GLU A 10 -9.24 -10.71 -1.06
CA GLU A 10 -8.01 -11.49 -1.07
C GLU A 10 -7.19 -11.20 -2.33
N PHE A 11 -7.84 -11.23 -3.48
CA PHE A 11 -7.22 -10.93 -4.75
C PHE A 11 -6.63 -9.52 -4.77
N LEU A 12 -7.39 -8.49 -4.38
CA LEU A 12 -6.94 -7.09 -4.38
C LEU A 12 -5.71 -6.88 -3.49
N VAL A 13 -5.69 -7.46 -2.28
CA VAL A 13 -4.55 -7.33 -1.36
C VAL A 13 -3.34 -8.10 -1.89
N ARG A 14 -3.52 -9.33 -2.36
CA ARG A 14 -2.42 -10.18 -2.85
C ARG A 14 -1.81 -9.64 -4.13
N GLN A 15 -2.62 -9.04 -5.00
CA GLN A 15 -2.13 -8.41 -6.23
C GLN A 15 -1.07 -7.34 -5.97
N GLN A 16 -1.09 -6.70 -4.79
CA GLN A 16 -0.07 -5.70 -4.43
C GLN A 16 1.34 -6.29 -4.33
N PHE A 17 1.48 -7.60 -4.14
CA PHE A 17 2.77 -8.30 -3.95
C PHE A 17 3.17 -9.20 -5.12
N TYR A 18 2.33 -9.28 -6.15
CA TYR A 18 2.57 -10.01 -7.40
C TYR A 18 2.80 -11.55 -7.31
N LYS A 19 2.76 -12.20 -6.13
CA LYS A 19 2.86 -13.67 -5.97
C LYS A 19 2.35 -14.21 -4.62
N PRO A 20 2.25 -15.55 -4.42
CA PRO A 20 1.73 -16.14 -3.20
C PRO A 20 2.75 -16.20 -2.05
N GLU A 21 2.19 -16.30 -0.84
CA GLU A 21 2.85 -16.61 0.43
C GLU A 21 3.90 -15.60 0.85
N ASP A 22 5.18 -15.98 0.80
CA ASP A 22 6.28 -15.26 1.43
C ASP A 22 7.22 -14.60 0.41
N ILE A 23 6.80 -14.50 -0.85
CA ILE A 23 7.63 -13.94 -1.93
C ILE A 23 7.09 -12.59 -2.34
N ILE A 24 7.92 -11.56 -2.18
CA ILE A 24 7.65 -10.22 -2.69
C ILE A 24 8.44 -10.03 -3.98
N MET A 25 7.77 -9.56 -5.02
CA MET A 25 8.40 -9.29 -6.31
C MET A 25 8.23 -7.82 -6.71
N ASP A 26 9.09 -7.39 -7.62
CA ASP A 26 8.86 -6.19 -8.40
C ASP A 26 7.79 -6.40 -9.50
N ARG A 27 7.47 -5.32 -10.22
CA ARG A 27 6.47 -5.31 -11.30
C ARG A 27 6.89 -6.17 -12.50
N THR A 28 8.18 -6.29 -12.80
CA THR A 28 8.70 -7.05 -13.95
C THR A 28 8.87 -8.54 -13.65
N LYS A 29 8.77 -8.93 -12.37
CA LYS A 29 8.99 -10.28 -11.81
C LYS A 29 10.44 -10.77 -11.89
N ASP A 30 11.36 -9.87 -12.20
CA ASP A 30 12.79 -10.16 -12.37
C ASP A 30 13.51 -10.21 -11.03
N GLN A 31 13.12 -9.34 -10.09
CA GLN A 31 13.59 -9.43 -8.71
C GLN A 31 12.56 -10.10 -7.81
N ARG A 32 13.04 -11.06 -7.02
CA ARG A 32 12.23 -11.80 -6.04
C ARG A 32 12.98 -11.83 -4.73
N ILE A 33 12.29 -11.43 -3.67
CA ILE A 33 12.80 -11.57 -2.31
C ILE A 33 11.85 -12.46 -1.53
N ARG A 34 12.42 -13.40 -0.80
CA ARG A 34 11.66 -14.13 0.21
C ARG A 34 11.67 -13.32 1.49
N VAL A 35 10.49 -13.02 2.01
CA VAL A 35 10.29 -12.38 3.31
C VAL A 35 9.45 -13.35 4.13
N GLU A 36 10.11 -14.12 4.99
CA GLU A 36 9.47 -15.13 5.81
C GLU A 36 8.34 -14.54 6.68
N SER A 37 7.27 -15.30 6.84
CA SER A 37 6.06 -14.90 7.58
C SER A 37 5.22 -13.77 6.96
N SER A 38 5.63 -13.19 5.83
CA SER A 38 4.85 -12.14 5.16
C SER A 38 3.47 -12.62 4.71
N GLY A 39 3.34 -13.87 4.28
CA GLY A 39 2.06 -14.47 3.92
C GLY A 39 1.11 -14.62 5.11
N LYS A 40 1.63 -14.86 6.32
CA LYS A 40 0.82 -14.88 7.55
C LYS A 40 0.31 -13.48 7.87
N ALA A 41 1.17 -12.47 7.83
CA ALA A 41 0.79 -11.09 8.09
C ALA A 41 -0.24 -10.57 7.06
N ILE A 42 -0.07 -10.89 5.77
CA ILE A 42 -1.03 -10.56 4.71
C ILE A 42 -2.39 -11.20 4.98
N ARG A 43 -2.44 -12.48 5.38
CA ARG A 43 -3.70 -13.15 5.74
C ARG A 43 -4.39 -12.50 6.95
N GLN A 44 -3.62 -12.11 7.96
CA GLN A 44 -4.17 -11.40 9.13
C GLN A 44 -4.73 -10.03 8.74
N PHE A 45 -4.04 -9.30 7.86
CA PHE A 45 -4.53 -8.03 7.33
C PHE A 45 -5.80 -8.19 6.49
N ILE A 46 -5.86 -9.19 5.60
CA ILE A 46 -7.08 -9.58 4.86
C ILE A 46 -8.22 -9.85 5.84
N SER A 47 -7.95 -10.62 6.90
CA SER A 47 -8.96 -10.95 7.91
C SER A 47 -9.48 -9.71 8.64
N LEU A 48 -8.64 -8.70 8.87
CA LEU A 48 -9.06 -7.42 9.45
C LEU A 48 -10.00 -6.66 8.51
N LEU A 49 -9.67 -6.58 7.21
CA LEU A 49 -10.53 -5.93 6.23
C LEU A 49 -11.85 -6.69 6.04
N ALA A 50 -11.84 -8.02 6.19
CA ALA A 50 -13.02 -8.85 5.99
C ALA A 50 -14.06 -8.78 7.13
N LYS A 51 -13.71 -8.23 8.31
CA LYS A 51 -14.56 -8.29 9.53
C LYS A 51 -15.96 -7.70 9.35
N ASP A 52 -16.08 -6.64 8.56
CA ASP A 52 -17.30 -5.84 8.44
C ASP A 52 -17.80 -5.78 6.98
N LEU A 53 -17.54 -6.81 6.16
CA LEU A 53 -18.03 -6.86 4.77
C LEU A 53 -19.55 -6.76 4.66
N SER A 54 -20.28 -7.12 5.72
CA SER A 54 -21.72 -6.95 5.83
C SER A 54 -22.16 -5.48 5.70
N ASP A 55 -21.35 -4.52 6.13
CA ASP A 55 -21.64 -3.08 5.94
C ASP A 55 -21.58 -2.70 4.46
N ILE A 56 -20.64 -3.27 3.69
CA ILE A 56 -20.58 -3.05 2.23
C ILE A 56 -21.83 -3.62 1.56
N ILE A 57 -22.26 -4.82 1.96
CA ILE A 57 -23.49 -5.44 1.44
C ILE A 57 -24.72 -4.56 1.78
N ALA A 58 -24.74 -3.97 2.97
CA ALA A 58 -25.82 -3.08 3.40
C ALA A 58 -25.73 -1.65 2.82
N GLY A 59 -24.75 -1.35 1.97
CA GLY A 59 -24.54 0.00 1.41
C GLY A 59 -23.96 1.03 2.39
N LYS A 60 -23.52 0.59 3.57
CA LYS A 60 -22.96 1.43 4.64
C LYS A 60 -21.45 1.60 4.49
N TYR A 61 -21.02 2.09 3.33
CA TYR A 61 -19.59 2.13 2.97
C TYR A 61 -18.77 3.04 3.90
N LYS A 62 -19.33 4.17 4.35
CA LYS A 62 -18.64 5.08 5.27
C LYS A 62 -18.45 4.43 6.64
N ASP A 63 -19.48 3.77 7.17
CA ASP A 63 -19.41 3.04 8.44
C ASP A 63 -18.32 1.95 8.38
N TYR A 64 -18.24 1.20 7.27
CA TYR A 64 -17.18 0.24 7.03
C TYR A 64 -15.78 0.90 7.13
N LEU A 65 -15.57 2.03 6.45
CA LEU A 65 -14.31 2.77 6.50
C LEU A 65 -14.01 3.30 7.91
N ASP A 66 -15.01 3.84 8.62
CA ASP A 66 -14.86 4.36 9.97
C ASP A 66 -14.45 3.26 10.96
N LYS A 67 -14.99 2.05 10.82
CA LYS A 67 -14.55 0.89 11.61
C LYS A 67 -13.10 0.51 11.31
N LEU A 68 -12.65 0.61 10.06
CA LEU A 68 -11.24 0.31 9.72
C LEU A 68 -10.25 1.29 10.37
N ARG A 69 -10.65 2.55 10.63
CA ARG A 69 -9.79 3.54 11.30
C ARG A 69 -9.36 3.15 12.70
N THR A 70 -10.06 2.23 13.35
CA THR A 70 -9.63 1.74 14.67
C THR A 70 -8.33 0.93 14.60
N TYR A 71 -7.98 0.42 13.42
CA TYR A 71 -6.79 -0.41 13.21
C TYR A 71 -5.61 0.38 12.62
N PHE A 72 -5.89 1.35 11.74
CA PHE A 72 -4.86 2.18 11.11
C PHE A 72 -5.42 3.52 10.62
N ASN A 73 -4.56 4.54 10.55
CA ASN A 73 -4.96 5.86 10.09
C ASN A 73 -4.87 5.99 8.56
N PHE A 74 -5.90 6.55 7.95
CA PHE A 74 -5.98 6.87 6.52
C PHE A 74 -7.01 7.98 6.30
N ARG A 75 -7.10 8.51 5.07
CA ARG A 75 -7.97 9.67 4.78
C ARG A 75 -9.33 9.19 4.32
N ILE A 76 -10.22 8.88 5.27
CA ILE A 76 -11.57 8.38 4.96
C ILE A 76 -12.29 9.28 3.96
N ASP A 77 -12.29 10.59 4.17
CA ASP A 77 -13.07 11.49 3.31
C ASP A 77 -12.54 11.48 1.87
N ASP A 78 -11.22 11.37 1.68
CA ASP A 78 -10.61 11.26 0.35
C ASP A 78 -10.97 9.91 -0.31
N VAL A 79 -10.86 8.80 0.44
CA VAL A 79 -11.22 7.45 -0.04
C VAL A 79 -12.71 7.37 -0.38
N PHE A 80 -13.57 7.83 0.52
CA PHE A 80 -15.02 7.80 0.35
C PHE A 80 -15.44 8.68 -0.82
N LYS A 81 -14.90 9.90 -0.94
CA LYS A 81 -15.15 10.78 -2.08
C LYS A 81 -14.76 10.11 -3.39
N SER A 82 -13.54 9.59 -3.50
CA SER A 82 -13.06 8.93 -4.72
C SER A 82 -13.94 7.74 -5.10
N PHE A 83 -14.31 6.91 -4.11
CA PHE A 83 -15.23 5.80 -4.31
C PHE A 83 -16.61 6.26 -4.81
N THR A 84 -17.18 7.29 -4.19
CA THR A 84 -18.50 7.82 -4.58
C THR A 84 -18.49 8.41 -5.99
N GLU A 85 -17.40 9.08 -6.38
CA GLU A 85 -17.23 9.59 -7.74
C GLU A 85 -17.22 8.43 -8.75
N ARG A 86 -16.39 7.41 -8.53
CA ARG A 86 -16.32 6.23 -9.42
C ARG A 86 -17.64 5.50 -9.55
N ILE A 87 -18.35 5.26 -8.44
CA ILE A 87 -19.60 4.52 -8.46
C ILE A 87 -20.76 5.35 -9.04
N SER A 88 -20.68 6.69 -8.97
CA SER A 88 -21.69 7.59 -9.56
C SER A 88 -21.74 7.51 -11.08
N HIS A 89 -20.63 7.12 -11.72
CA HIS A 89 -20.54 6.91 -13.17
C HIS A 89 -21.09 5.55 -13.63
N ILE A 90 -21.56 4.72 -12.70
CA ILE A 90 -22.18 3.42 -12.99
C ILE A 90 -23.66 3.50 -12.65
N ASP A 91 -24.50 3.08 -13.59
CA ASP A 91 -25.94 2.98 -13.43
C ASP A 91 -26.28 2.08 -12.24
N GLN A 92 -27.26 2.49 -11.42
CA GLN A 92 -27.56 1.79 -10.16
C GLN A 92 -27.89 0.31 -10.36
N GLU A 93 -28.54 -0.03 -11.49
CA GLU A 93 -28.91 -1.39 -11.85
C GLU A 93 -27.69 -2.26 -12.23
N GLU A 94 -26.56 -1.63 -12.59
CA GLU A 94 -25.32 -2.29 -12.99
C GLU A 94 -24.28 -2.36 -11.86
N ARG A 95 -24.59 -1.80 -10.68
CA ARG A 95 -23.70 -1.79 -9.51
C ARG A 95 -23.62 -3.16 -8.84
N ALA A 96 -22.94 -4.08 -9.50
CA ALA A 96 -22.66 -5.39 -8.94
C ALA A 96 -21.67 -5.26 -7.76
N TYR A 97 -21.91 -6.01 -6.67
CA TYR A 97 -21.10 -5.97 -5.45
C TYR A 97 -19.58 -6.13 -5.67
N HIS A 98 -19.19 -6.88 -6.70
CA HIS A 98 -17.78 -7.03 -7.04
C HIS A 98 -17.12 -5.72 -7.49
N LEU A 99 -17.83 -4.87 -8.24
CA LEU A 99 -17.35 -3.55 -8.64
C LEU A 99 -17.26 -2.61 -7.43
N ILE A 100 -18.27 -2.67 -6.56
CA ILE A 100 -18.31 -1.87 -5.33
C ILE A 100 -17.11 -2.15 -4.45
N VAL A 101 -16.83 -3.43 -4.16
CA VAL A 101 -15.66 -3.84 -3.37
C VAL A 101 -14.37 -3.48 -4.09
N THR A 102 -14.30 -3.70 -5.41
CA THR A 102 -13.10 -3.36 -6.20
C THR A 102 -12.76 -1.88 -6.09
N PHE A 103 -13.74 -0.99 -6.18
CA PHE A 103 -13.50 0.45 -6.06
C PHE A 103 -13.21 0.86 -4.63
N LEU A 104 -14.04 0.46 -3.66
CA LEU A 104 -13.87 0.88 -2.27
C LEU A 104 -12.54 0.39 -1.68
N ILE A 105 -12.22 -0.89 -1.86
CA ILE A 105 -10.97 -1.47 -1.37
C ILE A 105 -9.79 -1.01 -2.23
N GLY A 106 -9.98 -0.84 -3.54
CA GLY A 106 -8.94 -0.31 -4.42
C GLY A 106 -8.51 1.11 -4.04
N ASP A 107 -9.46 2.02 -3.84
CA ASP A 107 -9.19 3.40 -3.43
C ASP A 107 -8.59 3.45 -2.01
N LEU A 108 -9.07 2.62 -1.08
CA LEU A 108 -8.48 2.48 0.25
C LEU A 108 -7.02 2.03 0.20
N LEU A 109 -6.72 0.94 -0.52
CA LEU A 109 -5.37 0.41 -0.63
C LEU A 109 -4.45 1.39 -1.36
N GLY A 110 -4.97 2.09 -2.38
CA GLY A 110 -4.26 3.15 -3.09
C GLY A 110 -3.84 4.30 -2.17
N ASP A 111 -4.80 4.86 -1.42
CA ASP A 111 -4.55 5.95 -0.47
C ASP A 111 -3.52 5.56 0.60
N ILE A 112 -3.69 4.38 1.21
CA ILE A 112 -2.77 3.86 2.22
C ILE A 112 -1.35 3.74 1.64
N ARG A 113 -1.21 3.06 0.50
CA ARG A 113 0.11 2.82 -0.12
C ARG A 113 0.79 4.14 -0.49
N ASP A 114 0.06 5.08 -1.06
CA ASP A 114 0.60 6.39 -1.43
C ASP A 114 1.07 7.19 -0.21
N GLN A 115 0.30 7.18 0.88
CA GLN A 115 0.69 7.85 2.12
C GLN A 115 1.95 7.24 2.73
N ILE A 116 2.01 5.91 2.84
CA ILE A 116 3.18 5.21 3.38
C ILE A 116 4.40 5.48 2.52
N PHE A 117 4.25 5.39 1.20
CA PHE A 117 5.35 5.57 0.28
C PHE A 117 5.89 7.01 0.32
N LYS A 118 5.00 8.01 0.27
CA LYS A 118 5.40 9.43 0.42
C LYS A 118 6.13 9.67 1.73
N LYS A 119 5.66 9.11 2.84
CA LYS A 119 6.35 9.20 4.13
C LYS A 119 7.75 8.58 4.06
N LYS A 120 7.88 7.40 3.45
CA LYS A 120 9.18 6.74 3.28
C LYS A 120 10.13 7.52 2.40
N LEU A 121 9.66 8.15 1.33
CA LEU A 121 10.48 9.06 0.52
C LEU A 121 11.02 10.23 1.34
N GLN A 122 10.20 10.83 2.21
CA GLN A 122 10.66 11.90 3.10
C GLN A 122 11.72 11.40 4.11
N GLU A 123 11.57 10.18 4.64
CA GLU A 123 12.58 9.56 5.50
C GLU A 123 13.91 9.34 4.76
N ILE A 124 13.86 8.84 3.53
CA ILE A 124 15.03 8.63 2.67
C ILE A 124 15.72 9.96 2.39
N LYS A 125 14.94 10.96 1.98
CA LYS A 125 15.42 12.31 1.70
C LYS A 125 16.15 12.92 2.90
N LYS A 126 15.56 12.80 4.09
CA LYS A 126 16.16 13.29 5.34
C LYS A 126 17.50 12.58 5.64
N ARG A 127 17.57 11.26 5.44
CA ARG A 127 18.82 10.49 5.65
C ARG A 127 19.92 10.91 4.68
N LEU A 128 19.61 11.05 3.38
CA LEU A 128 20.57 11.47 2.37
C LEU A 128 21.10 12.89 2.64
N ARG A 129 20.21 13.80 3.03
CA ARG A 129 20.61 15.16 3.43
C ARG A 129 21.58 15.15 4.61
N ASN A 130 21.33 14.32 5.62
CA ASN A 130 22.23 14.19 6.77
C ASN A 130 23.58 13.55 6.40
N GLN A 131 23.62 12.64 5.44
CA GLN A 131 24.87 11.97 4.98
C GLN A 131 25.75 12.87 4.12
N LEU A 132 25.15 13.73 3.29
CA LEU A 132 25.87 14.63 2.39
C LEU A 132 26.43 15.88 3.10
N GLY A 133 26.04 16.10 4.36
CA GLY A 133 26.39 17.29 5.14
C GLY A 133 25.61 18.53 4.71
N GLU A 134 25.46 19.51 5.62
CA GLU A 134 24.70 20.76 5.40
C GLU A 134 25.27 21.69 4.32
N ASN A 135 26.38 21.31 3.67
CA ASN A 135 27.15 22.17 2.77
C ASN A 135 26.70 22.14 1.30
N LYS A 136 25.68 21.34 0.93
CA LYS A 136 25.03 21.47 -0.37
C LYS A 136 23.87 22.46 -0.26
N ASP A 137 23.81 23.39 -1.22
CA ASP A 137 22.66 24.28 -1.41
C ASP A 137 21.36 23.46 -1.38
N ALA A 138 20.44 23.85 -0.50
CA ALA A 138 19.19 23.13 -0.28
C ALA A 138 18.34 23.08 -1.55
N GLU A 139 18.40 24.10 -2.41
CA GLU A 139 17.68 24.13 -3.69
C GLU A 139 18.27 23.15 -4.69
N GLN A 140 19.61 23.08 -4.78
CA GLN A 140 20.29 22.14 -5.66
C GLN A 140 20.07 20.69 -5.21
N PHE A 141 20.11 20.42 -3.90
CA PHE A 141 19.76 19.10 -3.38
C PHE A 141 18.31 18.71 -3.71
N GLU A 142 17.38 19.67 -3.65
CA GLU A 142 15.98 19.41 -3.97
C GLU A 142 15.78 19.10 -5.45
N ALA A 143 16.46 19.86 -6.33
CA ALA A 143 16.45 19.61 -7.76
C ALA A 143 17.09 18.26 -8.10
N ASP A 144 18.24 17.93 -7.50
CA ASP A 144 18.94 16.66 -7.70
C ASP A 144 18.10 15.48 -7.18
N PHE A 145 17.51 15.61 -5.98
CA PHE A 145 16.64 14.59 -5.39
C PHE A 145 15.39 14.39 -6.24
N LYS A 146 14.72 15.47 -6.67
CA LYS A 146 13.56 15.39 -7.57
C LYS A 146 13.92 14.79 -8.92
N THR A 147 15.14 15.01 -9.42
CA THR A 147 15.62 14.42 -10.68
C THR A 147 15.93 12.94 -10.51
N LEU A 148 16.58 12.52 -9.41
CA LEU A 148 16.81 11.13 -9.04
C LEU A 148 15.49 10.38 -8.82
N THR A 149 14.58 10.96 -8.05
CA THR A 149 13.26 10.37 -7.78
C THR A 149 12.24 10.61 -8.88
N GLY A 150 12.49 11.49 -9.83
CA GLY A 150 11.63 11.68 -11.00
C GLY A 150 12.03 10.67 -12.07
N ASN A 151 13.32 10.64 -12.43
CA ASN A 151 13.84 9.78 -13.48
C ASN A 151 13.80 8.29 -13.14
N SER A 152 14.07 7.88 -11.90
CA SER A 152 13.95 6.46 -11.53
C SER A 152 12.48 6.02 -11.41
N PHE A 153 11.58 6.90 -10.97
CA PHE A 153 10.18 6.55 -10.66
C PHE A 153 9.29 6.57 -11.90
N GLU A 154 9.55 7.47 -12.85
CA GLU A 154 8.88 7.49 -14.16
C GLU A 154 9.33 6.34 -15.07
N ARG A 155 10.54 5.79 -14.85
CA ARG A 155 11.12 4.72 -15.69
C ARG A 155 10.73 3.29 -15.31
N ASN A 156 9.81 3.08 -14.35
CA ASN A 156 9.47 1.73 -13.85
C ASN A 156 10.71 0.93 -13.44
N GLU A 157 11.70 1.55 -12.77
CA GLU A 157 12.86 0.78 -12.33
C GLU A 157 12.42 -0.34 -11.37
N PRO A 158 12.83 -1.60 -11.61
CA PRO A 158 12.37 -2.75 -10.83
C PRO A 158 12.58 -2.59 -9.32
N ASN A 159 13.63 -1.87 -8.91
CA ASN A 159 13.92 -1.53 -7.51
C ASN A 159 12.81 -0.71 -6.84
N ILE A 160 12.14 0.19 -7.56
CA ILE A 160 11.13 1.08 -6.96
C ILE A 160 9.83 0.34 -6.69
N ALA A 161 9.39 -0.52 -7.61
CA ALA A 161 8.23 -1.37 -7.37
C ALA A 161 8.45 -2.28 -6.15
N LEU A 162 9.67 -2.82 -6.00
CA LEU A 162 10.04 -3.60 -4.83
C LEU A 162 10.04 -2.78 -3.54
N ILE A 163 10.60 -1.56 -3.56
CA ILE A 163 10.57 -0.64 -2.41
C ILE A 163 9.11 -0.30 -2.06
N TYR A 164 8.26 -0.03 -3.04
CA TYR A 164 6.85 0.29 -2.83
C TYR A 164 6.11 -0.88 -2.14
N ASN A 165 6.36 -2.11 -2.59
CA ASN A 165 5.79 -3.32 -2.00
C ASN A 165 6.33 -3.58 -0.58
N LEU A 166 7.63 -3.39 -0.36
CA LEU A 166 8.26 -3.50 0.96
C LEU A 166 7.74 -2.46 1.95
N CYS A 167 7.52 -1.21 1.51
CA CYS A 167 6.89 -0.16 2.32
C CYS A 167 5.50 -0.59 2.77
N PHE A 168 4.70 -1.13 1.86
CA PHE A 168 3.36 -1.61 2.18
C PHE A 168 3.39 -2.81 3.13
N LEU A 169 4.35 -3.74 2.96
CA LEU A 169 4.52 -4.86 3.88
C LEU A 169 4.97 -4.44 5.28
N GLU A 170 5.88 -3.44 5.40
CA GLU A 170 6.27 -2.85 6.69
C GLU A 170 5.04 -2.27 7.43
N PHE A 171 4.15 -1.61 6.68
CA PHE A 171 2.89 -1.12 7.22
C PHE A 171 1.97 -2.25 7.68
N ILE A 172 1.74 -3.26 6.84
CA ILE A 172 0.91 -4.42 7.20
C ILE A 172 1.44 -5.06 8.48
N ALA A 173 2.75 -5.29 8.57
CA ALA A 173 3.39 -5.83 9.76
C ALA A 173 3.12 -4.97 11.01
N GLY A 174 3.15 -3.64 10.86
CA GLY A 174 2.78 -2.70 11.92
C GLY A 174 1.31 -2.81 12.36
N VAL A 175 0.38 -2.98 11.41
CA VAL A 175 -1.06 -3.12 11.68
C VAL A 175 -1.38 -4.43 12.40
N VAL A 176 -0.73 -5.53 12.01
CA VAL A 176 -0.95 -6.86 12.62
C VAL A 176 -0.04 -7.13 13.82
N HIS A 177 0.74 -6.13 14.23
CA HIS A 177 1.67 -6.18 15.37
C HIS A 177 2.74 -7.29 15.26
N ASP A 178 3.28 -7.52 14.06
CA ASP A 178 4.42 -8.41 13.80
C ASP A 178 5.73 -7.61 13.76
N ASP A 179 6.33 -7.40 14.93
CA ASP A 179 7.55 -6.60 15.07
C ASP A 179 8.77 -7.22 14.36
N ALA A 180 8.84 -8.55 14.29
CA ALA A 180 9.93 -9.25 13.62
C ALA A 180 9.88 -9.02 12.09
N LEU A 181 8.70 -9.16 11.50
CA LEU A 181 8.49 -8.87 10.09
C LEU A 181 8.70 -7.37 9.78
N LYS A 182 8.23 -6.49 10.66
CA LYS A 182 8.43 -5.04 10.54
C LYS A 182 9.91 -4.67 10.55
N GLN A 183 10.70 -5.27 11.43
CA GLN A 183 12.14 -5.03 11.46
C GLN A 183 12.85 -5.62 10.23
N THR A 184 12.43 -6.81 9.78
CA THR A 184 12.95 -7.46 8.57
C THR A 184 12.72 -6.59 7.33
N THR A 185 11.50 -6.10 7.13
CA THR A 185 11.14 -5.20 6.03
C THR A 185 11.90 -3.87 6.09
N LYS A 186 12.05 -3.28 7.28
CA LYS A 186 12.86 -2.07 7.48
C LYS A 186 14.33 -2.26 7.09
N ASN A 187 14.93 -3.41 7.42
CA ASN A 187 16.29 -3.75 7.04
C ASN A 187 16.43 -3.92 5.52
N LEU A 188 15.49 -4.63 4.90
CA LEU A 188 15.45 -4.81 3.45
C LEU A 188 15.31 -3.48 2.73
N LEU A 189 14.39 -2.61 3.17
CA LEU A 189 14.25 -1.26 2.65
C LEU A 189 15.58 -0.50 2.71
N GLY A 190 16.27 -0.50 3.86
CA GLY A 190 17.59 0.11 3.99
C GLY A 190 18.59 -0.39 2.93
N LYS A 191 18.64 -1.70 2.70
CA LYS A 191 19.52 -2.31 1.69
C LYS A 191 19.19 -1.86 0.26
N TYR A 192 17.92 -1.80 -0.11
CA TYR A 192 17.49 -1.46 -1.47
C TYR A 192 17.50 0.05 -1.75
N ILE A 193 17.38 0.88 -0.70
CA ILE A 193 17.49 2.33 -0.80
C ILE A 193 18.95 2.79 -0.90
N SER A 194 19.88 2.05 -0.28
CA SER A 194 21.32 2.37 -0.29
C SER A 194 22.11 1.72 -1.44
N ARG A 195 21.44 1.06 -2.38
CA ARG A 195 22.02 0.54 -3.62
C ARG A 195 21.82 1.53 -4.75
#